data_AF-A0A928NZN6-F1
#
_entry.id   AF-A0A928NZN6-F1
#
_cell.length_a   1.000
_cell.length_b   1.000
_cell.length_c   1.000
_cell.angle_alpha   90.00
_cell.angle_beta   90.00
_cell.angle_gamma   90.00
#
_symmetry.space_group_name_H-M   'P 1'
#
loop_
_entity.id
_entity.type
_entity.pdbx_description
1 polymer ?
#
loop_
_entity_poly.entity_id
_entity_poly.type
_entity_poly.pdbx_seq_one_letter_code
_entity_poly.pdbx_strand_id
1 'polypeptide(L)'
;MKELVAASILFAVSIFLFFLSVRSFMEKGFLFNNAYIYASKQERKKMNKKPHYRQSAIVFLLLGLSFLLNALTVLLKVNWIFYIAIAVVIVALIYAIVSSITIEKSNKQ
;
A
#
# COMPACT_ATOMS: atom_id res chain seq x y z
N MET A 1 -3.23 28.78 6.22
CA MET A 1 -2.24 27.98 6.99
C MET A 1 -2.69 26.54 7.25
N LYS A 2 -3.87 26.28 7.80
CA LYS A 2 -4.34 24.90 8.10
C LYS A 2 -4.35 23.97 6.87
N GLU A 3 -4.84 24.44 5.73
CA GLU A 3 -4.85 23.69 4.46
C GLU A 3 -3.45 23.32 3.98
N LEU A 4 -2.50 24.25 4.06
CA LEU A 4 -1.09 24.02 3.67
C LEU A 4 -0.41 23.01 4.58
N VAL A 5 -0.66 23.08 5.90
CA VAL A 5 -0.14 22.08 6.85
C VAL A 5 -0.73 20.71 6.56
N ALA A 6 -2.04 20.60 6.34
CA ALA A 6 -2.70 19.34 5.99
C ALA A 6 -2.15 18.76 4.69
N ALA A 7 -2.04 19.56 3.63
CA ALA A 7 -1.49 19.14 2.35
C ALA A 7 -0.03 18.67 2.47
N SER A 8 0.79 19.36 3.27
CA SER A 8 2.20 18.99 3.50
C SER A 8 2.32 17.64 4.20
N ILE A 9 1.48 17.38 5.20
CA ILE A 9 1.44 16.09 5.90
C ILE A 9 1.02 14.96 4.95
N LEU A 10 -0.08 15.17 4.20
CA LEU A 10 -0.57 14.19 3.23
C LEU A 10 0.49 13.87 2.17
N PHE A 11 1.19 14.89 1.67
CA PHE A 11 2.26 14.72 0.70
C PHE A 11 3.47 13.97 1.27
N ALA A 12 3.88 14.28 2.51
CA ALA A 12 4.96 13.56 3.19
C ALA A 12 4.62 12.07 3.39
N VAL A 13 3.39 11.77 3.80
CA VAL A 13 2.91 10.38 3.94
C VAL A 13 2.89 9.68 2.59
N SER A 14 2.45 10.35 1.52
CA SER A 14 2.46 9.80 0.16
C SER A 14 3.86 9.42 -0.30
N ILE A 15 4.85 10.30 -0.14
CA ILE A 15 6.25 10.03 -0.48
C ILE A 15 6.78 8.82 0.29
N PHE A 16 6.50 8.76 1.60
CA PHE A 16 6.93 7.64 2.44
C PHE A 16 6.32 6.31 1.95
N LEU A 17 5.04 6.29 1.60
CA LEU A 17 4.38 5.10 1.06
C LEU A 17 4.95 4.69 -0.31
N PHE A 18 5.24 5.64 -1.21
CA PHE A 18 5.90 5.33 -2.47
C PHE A 18 7.30 4.77 -2.27
N PHE A 19 8.06 5.30 -1.30
CA PHE A 19 9.36 4.74 -0.93
C PHE A 19 9.23 3.29 -0.44
N LEU A 20 8.26 2.99 0.43
CA LEU A 20 7.99 1.62 0.88
C LEU A 20 7.54 0.72 -0.28
N SER A 21 6.73 1.23 -1.21
CA SER A 21 6.30 0.51 -2.41
C SER A 21 7.49 0.12 -3.28
N VAL A 22 8.37 1.07 -3.62
CA VAL A 22 9.58 0.81 -4.43
C VAL A 22 10.48 -0.21 -3.76
N ARG A 23 10.77 -0.05 -2.46
CA ARG A 23 11.59 -1.04 -1.73
C ARG A 23 10.94 -2.43 -1.73
N SER A 24 9.62 -2.49 -1.57
CA SER A 24 8.88 -3.76 -1.58
C SER A 24 8.88 -4.41 -2.96
N PHE A 25 8.77 -3.65 -4.05
CA PHE A 25 8.93 -4.17 -5.43
C PHE A 25 10.33 -4.71 -5.69
N MET A 26 11.35 -4.10 -5.08
CA MET A 26 12.73 -4.59 -5.13
C MET A 26 12.99 -5.77 -4.18
N GLU A 27 11.97 -6.26 -3.47
CA GLU A 27 12.07 -7.30 -2.45
C GLU A 27 13.08 -6.95 -1.33
N LYS A 28 13.26 -5.64 -1.04
CA LYS A 28 14.21 -5.11 -0.06
C LYS A 28 13.52 -4.60 1.19
N GLY A 29 14.15 -4.86 2.35
CA GLY A 29 13.70 -4.35 3.65
C GLY A 29 12.81 -5.31 4.41
N PHE A 30 11.96 -4.78 5.29
CA PHE A 30 11.01 -5.58 6.06
C PHE A 30 9.76 -5.90 5.21
N LEU A 31 9.28 -7.14 5.29
CA LEU A 31 8.08 -7.57 4.58
C LEU A 31 6.82 -7.17 5.38
N PHE A 32 6.22 -6.05 5.01
CA PHE A 32 4.97 -5.54 5.60
C PHE A 32 3.75 -6.28 5.03
N ASN A 33 3.67 -7.58 5.30
CA ASN A 33 2.56 -8.43 4.90
C ASN A 33 2.07 -9.21 6.13
N ASN A 34 0.75 -9.32 6.29
CA ASN A 34 0.14 -9.97 7.44
C ASN A 34 0.62 -11.41 7.62
N ALA A 35 0.75 -12.17 6.52
CA ALA A 35 1.26 -13.54 6.59
C ALA A 35 2.67 -13.59 7.18
N TYR A 36 3.54 -12.65 6.81
CA TYR A 36 4.91 -12.60 7.33
C TYR A 36 4.97 -12.09 8.78
N ILE A 37 4.21 -11.04 9.11
CA ILE A 37 4.22 -10.41 10.43
C ILE A 37 3.76 -11.42 11.50
N TYR A 38 2.72 -12.20 11.21
CA TYR A 38 2.17 -13.17 12.17
C TYR A 38 2.82 -14.55 12.12
N ALA A 39 3.63 -14.85 11.09
CA ALA A 39 4.36 -16.11 11.02
C ALA A 39 5.45 -16.24 12.09
N SER A 40 5.62 -17.46 12.61
CA SER A 40 6.74 -17.87 13.46
C SER A 40 8.08 -17.79 12.72
N LYS A 41 9.20 -17.83 13.47
CA LYS A 41 10.54 -17.80 12.88
C LYS A 41 10.79 -18.97 11.90
N GLN A 42 10.22 -20.15 12.17
CA GLN A 42 10.37 -21.32 11.29
C GLN A 42 9.55 -21.16 10.01
N GLU A 43 8.30 -20.70 10.11
CA GLU A 43 7.44 -20.42 8.96
C GLU A 43 8.04 -19.33 8.07
N ARG A 44 8.56 -18.24 8.64
CA ARG A 44 9.23 -17.16 7.89
C ARG A 44 10.47 -17.63 7.12
N LYS A 45 11.15 -18.68 7.56
CA LYS A 45 12.30 -19.26 6.86
C LYS A 45 11.88 -20.10 5.65
N LYS A 46 10.74 -20.78 5.73
CA LYS A 46 10.20 -21.65 4.67
C LYS A 46 9.28 -20.91 3.69
N MET A 47 8.79 -19.73 4.06
CA MET A 47 7.86 -18.92 3.27
C MET A 47 8.49 -18.40 1.97
N ASN A 48 7.77 -18.56 0.86
CA ASN A 48 8.05 -17.84 -0.39
C ASN A 48 7.61 -16.38 -0.26
N LYS A 49 8.57 -15.47 -0.02
CA LYS A 49 8.30 -14.06 0.31
C LYS A 49 7.93 -13.19 -0.89
N LYS A 50 8.33 -13.59 -2.10
CA LYS A 50 8.14 -12.82 -3.34
C LYS A 50 6.70 -12.37 -3.58
N PRO A 51 5.67 -13.26 -3.54
CA PRO A 51 4.28 -12.84 -3.73
C PRO A 51 3.82 -11.85 -2.65
N HIS A 52 4.24 -12.05 -1.40
CA HIS A 52 3.89 -11.16 -0.30
C HIS A 52 4.53 -9.77 -0.45
N TYR A 53 5.78 -9.70 -0.91
CA TYR A 53 6.43 -8.42 -1.25
C TYR A 53 5.69 -7.69 -2.34
N ARG A 54 5.31 -8.38 -3.42
CA ARG A 54 4.57 -7.80 -4.53
C ARG A 54 3.21 -7.26 -4.10
N GLN A 55 2.48 -8.01 -3.26
CA GLN A 55 1.21 -7.57 -2.70
C GLN A 55 1.38 -6.30 -1.86
N SER A 56 2.33 -6.29 -0.92
CA SER A 56 2.62 -5.12 -0.09
C SER A 56 3.04 -3.91 -0.93
N ALA A 57 3.84 -4.12 -1.97
CA ALA A 57 4.27 -3.06 -2.87
C ALA A 57 3.11 -2.37 -3.59
N ILE A 58 2.16 -3.16 -4.12
CA ILE A 58 0.97 -2.63 -4.80
C ILE A 58 0.03 -1.93 -3.81
N VAL A 59 -0.17 -2.49 -2.62
CA VAL A 59 -0.97 -1.84 -1.58
C VAL A 59 -0.37 -0.48 -1.19
N PHE A 60 0.94 -0.40 -0.94
CA PHE A 60 1.60 0.87 -0.64
C PHE A 60 1.55 1.86 -1.80
N LEU A 61 1.62 1.39 -3.05
CA LEU A 61 1.47 2.25 -4.23
C LEU A 61 0.09 2.90 -4.27
N LEU A 62 -0.98 2.09 -4.11
CA LEU A 62 -2.36 2.58 -4.15
C LEU A 62 -2.67 3.51 -2.98
N LEU A 63 -2.19 3.19 -1.78
CA LEU A 63 -2.33 4.10 -0.63
C LEU A 63 -1.56 5.39 -0.84
N GLY A 64 -0.30 5.33 -1.32
CA GLY A 64 0.49 6.52 -1.66
C GLY A 64 -0.21 7.41 -2.67
N LEU A 65 -0.83 6.82 -3.70
CA LEU A 65 -1.64 7.53 -4.69
C LEU A 65 -2.87 8.18 -4.05
N SER A 66 -3.59 7.48 -3.17
CA SER A 66 -4.75 8.05 -2.47
C SER A 66 -4.36 9.26 -1.60
N PHE A 67 -3.26 9.18 -0.86
CA PHE A 67 -2.73 10.32 -0.09
C PHE A 67 -2.32 11.49 -0.97
N LEU A 68 -1.70 11.23 -2.13
CA LEU A 68 -1.37 12.27 -3.11
C LEU A 68 -2.62 12.97 -3.65
N LEU A 69 -3.64 12.21 -4.03
CA LEU A 69 -4.92 12.76 -4.54
C LEU A 69 -5.62 13.61 -3.48
N ASN A 70 -5.59 13.20 -2.21
CA ASN A 70 -6.09 14.01 -1.10
C ASN A 70 -5.30 15.31 -0.92
N ALA A 71 -3.95 15.27 -1.01
CA ALA A 71 -3.13 16.48 -0.96
C ALA A 71 -3.48 17.45 -2.11
N LEU A 72 -3.67 16.93 -3.33
CA LEU A 72 -4.09 17.72 -4.49
C LEU A 72 -5.49 18.30 -4.33
N THR A 73 -6.42 17.56 -3.73
CA THR A 73 -7.77 18.05 -3.43
C THR A 73 -7.71 19.30 -2.54
N VAL A 74 -6.90 19.25 -1.48
CA VAL A 74 -6.71 20.37 -0.55
C VAL A 74 -6.02 21.56 -1.22
N LEU A 75 -4.99 21.33 -2.02
CA LEU A 75 -4.23 22.40 -2.69
C LEU A 75 -5.02 23.08 -3.83
N LEU A 76 -5.72 22.29 -4.64
CA LEU A 76 -6.44 22.79 -5.81
C LEU A 76 -7.86 23.26 -5.45
N LYS A 77 -8.37 22.89 -4.27
CA LYS A 77 -9.77 23.14 -3.85
C LYS A 77 -10.79 22.49 -4.80
N VAL A 78 -10.45 21.31 -5.30
CA VAL A 78 -11.19 20.58 -6.33
C VAL A 78 -11.73 19.27 -5.74
N ASN A 79 -12.98 19.29 -5.29
CA ASN A 79 -13.55 18.24 -4.45
C ASN A 79 -13.81 16.90 -5.17
N TRP A 80 -13.95 16.86 -6.50
CA TRP A 80 -14.23 15.60 -7.21
C TRP A 80 -13.04 14.61 -7.16
N ILE A 81 -11.81 15.12 -7.00
CA ILE A 81 -10.59 14.30 -6.83
C ILE A 81 -10.69 13.44 -5.56
N PHE A 82 -11.40 13.91 -4.53
CA PHE A 82 -11.65 13.13 -3.32
C PHE A 82 -12.40 11.82 -3.61
N TYR A 83 -13.40 11.84 -4.49
CA TYR A 83 -14.13 10.64 -4.87
C TYR A 83 -13.23 9.63 -5.61
N ILE A 84 -12.27 10.12 -6.41
CA ILE A 84 -11.24 9.28 -7.03
C ILE A 84 -10.34 8.65 -5.95
N ALA A 85 -9.94 9.43 -4.95
CA ALA A 85 -9.12 8.92 -3.85
C ALA A 85 -9.84 7.80 -3.06
N ILE A 86 -11.16 7.93 -2.85
CA ILE A 86 -11.99 6.87 -2.24
C ILE A 86 -12.00 5.62 -3.14
N ALA A 87 -12.22 5.79 -4.45
CA ALA A 87 -12.23 4.66 -5.39
C ALA A 87 -10.89 3.90 -5.37
N VAL A 88 -9.76 4.62 -5.30
CA VAL A 88 -8.43 4.01 -5.18
C VAL A 88 -8.28 3.17 -3.91
N VAL A 89 -8.82 3.63 -2.77
CA VAL A 89 -8.81 2.86 -1.52
C VAL A 89 -9.65 1.59 -1.65
N ILE A 90 -10.83 1.67 -2.26
CA ILE A 90 -11.69 0.51 -2.51
C ILE A 90 -10.94 -0.52 -3.37
N VAL A 91 -10.28 -0.08 -4.44
CA VAL A 91 -9.46 -0.95 -5.30
C VAL A 91 -8.32 -1.58 -4.50
N ALA A 92 -7.65 -0.84 -3.61
CA ALA A 92 -6.59 -1.37 -2.77
C ALA A 92 -7.09 -2.48 -1.83
N LEU A 93 -8.27 -2.31 -1.23
CA LEU A 93 -8.90 -3.32 -0.37
C LEU A 93 -9.27 -4.58 -1.16
N ILE A 94 -9.94 -4.42 -2.31
CA ILE A 94 -10.32 -5.55 -3.18
C ILE A 94 -9.07 -6.31 -3.62
N TYR A 95 -8.04 -5.58 -4.09
CA TYR A 95 -6.78 -6.17 -4.50
C TYR A 95 -6.11 -6.93 -3.35
N ALA A 96 -6.07 -6.36 -2.15
CA ALA A 96 -5.47 -7.00 -0.98
C ALA A 96 -6.18 -8.32 -0.63
N ILE A 97 -7.52 -8.35 -0.67
CA ILE A 97 -8.30 -9.57 -0.40
C ILE A 97 -8.05 -10.62 -1.49
N VAL A 98 -8.25 -10.26 -2.76
CA VAL A 98 -8.10 -11.19 -3.90
C VAL A 98 -6.67 -11.74 -3.96
N SER A 99 -5.67 -10.87 -3.82
CA SER A 99 -4.27 -11.29 -3.82
C SER A 99 -3.96 -12.24 -2.65
N SER A 100 -4.53 -12.03 -1.47
CA SER A 100 -4.30 -12.93 -0.32
C SER A 100 -4.85 -14.33 -0.61
N ILE A 101 -6.05 -14.41 -1.18
CA ILE A 101 -6.69 -15.69 -1.56
C ILE A 101 -5.86 -16.41 -2.63
N THR A 102 -5.36 -15.68 -3.64
CA THR A 102 -4.54 -16.27 -4.71
C THR A 102 -3.21 -16.80 -4.19
N ILE A 103 -2.54 -16.06 -3.30
CA ILE A 103 -1.27 -16.51 -2.69
C ILE A 103 -1.48 -17.78 -1.86
N GLU A 104 -2.55 -17.82 -1.06
CA GLU A 104 -2.88 -19.00 -0.25
C GLU A 104 -3.18 -20.24 -1.12
N LYS A 105 -3.93 -20.07 -2.22
CA LYS A 105 -4.20 -21.16 -3.16
C LYS A 105 -2.92 -21.69 -3.81
N SER A 106 -2.01 -20.79 -4.20
CA SER A 106 -0.73 -21.17 -4.80
C SER A 106 0.22 -21.87 -3.84
N ASN A 107 0.06 -21.70 -2.52
CA ASN A 107 0.89 -22.38 -1.52
C ASN A 107 0.37 -23.79 -1.17
N LYS A 108 -0.89 -24.12 -1.51
CA LYS A 108 -1.51 -25.43 -1.26
C LYS A 108 -1.42 -26.41 -2.43
N GLN A 109 -1.03 -25.92 -3.61
CA GLN A 109 -0.71 -26.74 -4.79
C GLN A 109 0.76 -27.13 -4.77
#